data_AF-A0A7V2XAC2-F1
#
_entry.id   AF-A0A7V2XAC2-F1
#
_cell.length_a   1.000
_cell.length_b   1.000
_cell.length_c   1.000
_cell.angle_alpha   90.00
_cell.angle_beta   90.00
_cell.angle_gamma   90.00
#
_symmetry.space_group_name_H-M   'P 1'
#
loop_
_entity.id
_entity.type
_entity.pdbx_description
1 polymer ?
#
loop_
_entity_poly.entity_id
_entity_poly.type
_entity_poly.pdbx_seq_one_letter_code
_entity_poly.pdbx_strand_id
1 'polypeptide(L)'
;MTTPLKNLFSPLRVKNLEIPNRIVMPPMGTNLGNPDGTVSEANLAFMERRARGGAGLIITEITAVHPTGIAIPSELGSYDDRFIPGLRKLAGVIHAHGSKAAMQLHHTGRESLFLLKAGKAIAPSPIRSLVFGLTPREMTRGEIEETVRDYAEAASRVKRAGYDGVEVLAAAGYLITQFLSPLTNLRTDEYGGP
;
A
#
# COMPACT_ATOMS: atom_id res chain seq x y z
N MET A 1 -20.21 36.97 3.48
CA MET A 1 -20.57 35.72 2.76
C MET A 1 -19.94 34.56 3.51
N THR A 2 -20.73 33.61 4.00
CA THR A 2 -20.21 32.38 4.60
C THR A 2 -19.62 31.52 3.48
N THR A 3 -18.33 31.22 3.55
CA THR A 3 -17.70 30.30 2.58
C THR A 3 -18.36 28.93 2.75
N PRO A 4 -19.10 28.40 1.76
CA PRO A 4 -19.69 27.08 1.86
C PRO A 4 -18.60 26.04 2.13
N LEU A 5 -18.91 25.06 2.98
CA LEU A 5 -17.99 23.99 3.38
C LEU A 5 -16.68 24.46 4.04
N LYS A 6 -16.71 25.55 4.83
CA LYS A 6 -15.55 26.09 5.59
C LYS A 6 -14.69 25.01 6.25
N ASN A 7 -15.31 24.00 6.87
CA ASN A 7 -14.58 22.91 7.52
C ASN A 7 -13.89 21.97 6.51
N LEU A 8 -14.48 21.72 5.35
CA LEU A 8 -13.87 20.84 4.35
C LEU A 8 -12.62 21.48 3.76
N PHE A 9 -12.67 22.78 3.47
CA PHE A 9 -11.58 23.52 2.82
C PHE A 9 -10.57 24.16 3.79
N SER A 10 -10.78 24.04 5.10
CA SER A 10 -9.77 24.48 6.08
C SER A 10 -8.65 23.45 6.24
N PRO A 11 -7.40 23.87 6.49
CA PRO A 11 -6.30 22.97 6.77
C PRO A 11 -6.55 22.02 7.96
N LEU A 12 -5.84 20.91 7.94
CA LEU A 12 -5.77 19.94 9.04
C LEU A 12 -4.31 19.64 9.37
N ARG A 13 -3.93 19.80 10.63
CA ARG A 13 -2.62 19.39 11.12
C ARG A 13 -2.73 18.01 11.77
N VAL A 14 -1.97 17.05 11.27
CA VAL A 14 -1.82 15.71 11.84
C VAL A 14 -0.37 15.55 12.26
N LYS A 15 -0.11 15.65 13.58
CA LYS A 15 1.26 15.72 14.13
C LYS A 15 2.08 16.83 13.44
N ASN A 16 3.11 16.46 12.68
CA ASN A 16 4.01 17.34 11.96
C ASN A 16 3.62 17.58 10.48
N LEU A 17 2.54 16.95 10.00
CA LEU A 17 2.05 17.12 8.63
C LEU A 17 0.88 18.11 8.60
N GLU A 18 0.99 19.17 7.80
CA GLU A 18 -0.12 20.06 7.47
C GLU A 18 -0.71 19.68 6.12
N ILE A 19 -1.99 19.31 6.12
CA ILE A 19 -2.78 18.96 4.95
C ILE A 19 -3.64 20.18 4.60
N PRO A 20 -3.61 20.70 3.35
CA PRO A 20 -4.20 22.00 3.01
C PRO A 20 -5.73 22.02 3.06
N ASN A 21 -6.38 20.85 2.99
CA ASN A 21 -7.82 20.69 3.16
C ASN A 21 -8.14 19.25 3.61
N ARG A 22 -9.41 18.96 3.92
CA ARG A 22 -9.87 17.67 4.46
C ARG A 22 -10.40 16.70 3.40
N ILE A 23 -10.09 16.94 2.13
CA ILE A 23 -10.44 16.05 1.03
C ILE A 23 -9.28 15.07 0.84
N VAL A 24 -9.58 13.79 0.95
CA VAL A 24 -8.60 12.70 0.77
C VAL A 24 -8.99 11.88 -0.45
N MET A 25 -8.04 11.64 -1.34
CA MET A 25 -8.18 10.58 -2.34
C MET A 25 -7.69 9.27 -1.72
N PRO A 26 -8.56 8.28 -1.51
CA PRO A 26 -8.16 6.99 -0.99
C PRO A 26 -7.33 6.21 -2.03
N PRO A 27 -6.59 5.19 -1.59
CA PRO A 27 -5.81 4.36 -2.49
C PRO A 27 -6.73 3.57 -3.42
N MET A 28 -6.37 3.54 -4.70
CA MET A 28 -7.10 2.82 -5.75
C MET A 28 -6.09 2.07 -6.60
N GLY A 29 -6.16 0.74 -6.62
CA GLY A 29 -5.31 -0.09 -7.49
C GLY A 29 -5.55 0.24 -8.95
N THR A 30 -4.59 0.89 -9.62
CA THR A 30 -4.76 1.35 -11.00
C THR A 30 -4.30 0.32 -12.02
N ASN A 31 -3.36 -0.56 -11.62
CA ASN A 31 -2.66 -1.48 -12.50
C ASN A 31 -1.95 -0.76 -13.66
N LEU A 32 -1.59 0.51 -13.48
CA LEU A 32 -0.89 1.34 -14.47
C LEU A 32 0.63 1.32 -14.27
N GLY A 33 1.18 0.56 -13.32
CA GLY A 33 2.63 0.40 -13.21
C GLY A 33 3.25 -0.27 -14.45
N ASN A 34 4.56 -0.23 -14.54
CA ASN A 34 5.28 -1.06 -15.50
C ASN A 34 5.26 -2.53 -15.04
N PRO A 35 5.44 -3.51 -15.94
CA PRO A 35 5.47 -4.93 -15.58
C PRO A 35 6.55 -5.34 -14.56
N ASP A 36 7.57 -4.50 -14.36
CA ASP A 36 8.63 -4.70 -13.36
C ASP A 36 8.31 -4.06 -11.99
N GLY A 37 7.12 -3.46 -11.86
CA GLY A 37 6.62 -2.78 -10.68
C GLY A 37 7.15 -1.35 -10.51
N THR A 38 7.83 -0.79 -11.51
CA THR A 38 8.22 0.62 -11.49
C THR A 38 7.08 1.54 -11.93
N VAL A 39 7.18 2.82 -11.58
CA VAL A 39 6.21 3.84 -11.99
C VAL A 39 6.28 4.06 -13.51
N SER A 40 5.12 4.03 -14.18
CA SER A 40 5.00 4.32 -15.61
C SER A 40 4.55 5.76 -15.88
N GLU A 41 4.66 6.21 -17.13
CA GLU A 41 4.10 7.50 -17.58
C GLU A 41 2.57 7.56 -17.44
N ALA A 42 1.86 6.44 -17.63
CA ALA A 42 0.42 6.38 -17.44
C ALA A 42 0.03 6.56 -15.96
N ASN A 43 0.85 6.02 -15.04
CA ASN A 43 0.66 6.20 -13.61
C ASN A 43 0.93 7.65 -13.18
N LEU A 44 1.98 8.28 -13.72
CA LEU A 44 2.25 9.72 -13.51
C LEU A 44 1.10 10.59 -14.00
N ALA A 45 0.65 10.40 -15.26
CA ALA A 45 -0.45 11.16 -15.83
C ALA A 45 -1.77 10.97 -15.06
N PHE A 46 -2.03 9.76 -14.57
CA PHE A 46 -3.19 9.48 -13.72
C PHE A 46 -3.13 10.29 -12.43
N MET A 47 -1.99 10.25 -11.71
CA MET A 47 -1.85 10.94 -10.43
C MET A 47 -1.83 12.46 -10.59
N GLU A 48 -1.17 13.00 -11.61
CA GLU A 48 -1.18 14.43 -11.91
C GLU A 48 -2.62 14.93 -12.12
N ARG A 49 -3.43 14.19 -12.89
CA ARG A 49 -4.85 14.54 -13.10
C ARG A 49 -5.64 14.60 -11.79
N ARG A 50 -5.35 13.74 -10.81
CA ARG A 50 -6.04 13.73 -9.51
C ARG A 50 -5.54 14.84 -8.59
N ALA A 51 -4.24 15.10 -8.60
CA ALA A 51 -3.64 16.20 -7.85
C ALA A 51 -4.18 17.56 -8.32
N ARG A 52 -4.38 17.75 -9.64
CA ARG A 52 -5.08 18.93 -10.20
C ARG A 52 -6.51 19.10 -9.69
N GLY A 53 -7.14 18.04 -9.17
CA GLY A 53 -8.47 18.09 -8.55
C GLY A 53 -8.49 18.75 -7.16
N GLY A 54 -7.34 19.03 -6.55
CA GLY A 54 -7.24 19.81 -5.32
C GLY A 54 -7.47 19.04 -4.01
N ALA A 55 -7.42 17.71 -4.02
CA ALA A 55 -7.44 16.92 -2.79
C ALA A 55 -6.23 17.28 -1.90
N GLY A 56 -6.44 17.46 -0.61
CA GLY A 56 -5.36 17.85 0.30
C GLY A 56 -4.37 16.73 0.57
N LEU A 57 -4.84 15.48 0.57
CA LEU A 57 -4.01 14.28 0.68
C LEU A 57 -4.39 13.28 -0.40
N ILE A 58 -3.38 12.75 -1.09
CA ILE A 58 -3.51 11.63 -2.01
C ILE A 58 -2.76 10.45 -1.43
N ILE A 59 -3.46 9.34 -1.21
CA ILE A 59 -2.87 8.08 -0.83
C ILE A 59 -2.75 7.26 -2.11
N THR A 60 -1.53 6.98 -2.54
CA THR A 60 -1.28 6.24 -3.78
C THR A 60 -1.66 4.78 -3.63
N GLU A 61 -1.84 4.11 -4.77
CA GLU A 61 -2.23 2.70 -4.85
C GLU A 61 -1.38 1.76 -4.01
N ILE A 62 -1.96 0.58 -3.73
CA ILE A 62 -1.26 -0.52 -3.06
C ILE A 62 0.12 -0.72 -3.67
N THR A 63 1.14 -0.68 -2.82
CA THR A 63 2.54 -0.85 -3.22
C THR A 63 3.16 -1.97 -2.42
N ALA A 64 3.63 -3.02 -3.10
CA ALA A 64 4.18 -4.21 -2.46
C ALA A 64 5.44 -3.88 -1.65
N VAL A 65 5.50 -4.39 -0.42
CA VAL A 65 6.69 -4.32 0.45
C VAL A 65 7.65 -5.48 0.25
N HIS A 66 7.23 -6.53 -0.48
CA HIS A 66 8.05 -7.70 -0.79
C HIS A 66 7.58 -8.34 -2.12
N PRO A 67 8.44 -9.03 -2.91
CA PRO A 67 8.03 -9.71 -4.14
C PRO A 67 6.93 -10.76 -3.97
N THR A 68 6.81 -11.39 -2.80
CA THR A 68 5.70 -12.31 -2.47
C THR A 68 4.44 -11.60 -1.97
N GLY A 69 4.43 -10.26 -2.01
CA GLY A 69 3.33 -9.42 -1.56
C GLY A 69 2.46 -8.86 -2.68
N ILE A 70 2.78 -9.15 -3.94
CA ILE A 70 2.13 -8.55 -5.11
C ILE A 70 0.73 -9.16 -5.31
N ALA A 71 -0.28 -8.34 -5.57
CA ALA A 71 -1.66 -8.72 -5.83
C ALA A 71 -2.07 -8.60 -7.31
N ILE A 72 -1.47 -7.69 -8.08
CA ILE A 72 -1.77 -7.48 -9.51
C ILE A 72 -0.49 -7.41 -10.38
N PRO A 73 -0.54 -7.76 -11.68
CA PRO A 73 0.67 -7.88 -12.51
C PRO A 73 1.50 -6.60 -12.66
N SER A 74 0.85 -5.43 -12.69
CA SER A 74 1.49 -4.13 -12.88
C SER A 74 1.39 -3.27 -11.61
N GLU A 75 1.47 -3.92 -10.45
CA GLU A 75 1.48 -3.26 -9.15
C GLU A 75 2.83 -2.57 -8.88
N LEU A 76 2.81 -1.45 -8.19
CA LEU A 76 4.05 -0.77 -7.79
C LEU A 76 4.79 -1.57 -6.71
N GLY A 77 6.12 -1.48 -6.73
CA GLY A 77 7.01 -2.03 -5.70
C GLY A 77 7.68 -0.95 -4.85
N SER A 78 8.00 -1.29 -3.61
CA SER A 78 8.83 -0.49 -2.69
C SER A 78 9.86 -1.33 -1.92
N TYR A 79 10.10 -2.55 -2.37
CA TYR A 79 10.97 -3.54 -1.72
C TYR A 79 12.46 -3.46 -2.11
N ASP A 80 12.80 -2.62 -3.08
CA ASP A 80 14.17 -2.46 -3.59
C ASP A 80 14.46 -0.98 -3.92
N ASP A 81 15.71 -0.55 -3.78
CA ASP A 81 16.12 0.84 -4.02
C ASP A 81 15.89 1.30 -5.47
N ARG A 82 15.80 0.36 -6.42
CA ARG A 82 15.48 0.62 -7.83
C ARG A 82 14.14 1.35 -8.03
N PHE A 83 13.20 1.25 -7.08
CA PHE A 83 11.89 1.90 -7.21
C PHE A 83 11.93 3.39 -6.84
N ILE A 84 12.89 3.81 -6.02
CA ILE A 84 12.96 5.18 -5.46
C ILE A 84 12.90 6.27 -6.54
N PRO A 85 13.61 6.19 -7.68
CA PRO A 85 13.53 7.22 -8.71
C PRO A 85 12.12 7.40 -9.29
N GLY A 86 11.40 6.30 -9.54
CA GLY A 86 10.03 6.33 -10.05
C GLY A 86 9.05 6.87 -9.01
N LEU A 87 9.15 6.37 -7.78
CA LEU A 87 8.33 6.85 -6.66
C LEU A 87 8.55 8.35 -6.39
N ARG A 88 9.78 8.84 -6.54
CA ARG A 88 10.08 10.27 -6.40
C ARG A 88 9.39 11.13 -7.46
N LYS A 89 9.35 10.67 -8.71
CA LYS A 89 8.59 11.35 -9.77
C LYS A 89 7.09 11.40 -9.42
N LEU A 90 6.54 10.29 -8.91
CA LEU A 90 5.13 10.19 -8.55
C LEU A 90 4.75 11.12 -7.39
N ALA A 91 5.56 11.19 -6.33
CA ALA A 91 5.39 12.17 -5.26
C ALA A 91 5.49 13.62 -5.79
N GLY A 92 6.48 13.88 -6.67
CA GLY A 92 6.69 15.19 -7.27
C GLY A 92 5.49 15.72 -8.06
N VAL A 93 4.84 14.88 -8.88
CA VAL A 93 3.65 15.32 -9.64
C VAL A 93 2.45 15.60 -8.73
N ILE A 94 2.34 14.93 -7.58
CA ILE A 94 1.31 15.21 -6.58
C ILE A 94 1.59 16.56 -5.90
N HIS A 95 2.84 16.76 -5.45
CA HIS A 95 3.27 17.98 -4.76
C HIS A 95 3.20 19.23 -5.65
N ALA A 96 3.43 19.09 -6.96
CA ALA A 96 3.35 20.19 -7.93
C ALA A 96 1.97 20.88 -7.96
N HIS A 97 0.92 20.23 -7.44
CA HIS A 97 -0.43 20.78 -7.35
C HIS A 97 -0.88 21.07 -5.91
N GLY A 98 0.07 21.11 -4.96
CA GLY A 98 -0.19 21.51 -3.56
C GLY A 98 -0.75 20.40 -2.66
N SER A 99 -1.02 19.22 -3.20
CA SER A 99 -1.46 18.05 -2.42
C SER A 99 -0.31 17.43 -1.62
N LYS A 100 -0.63 16.77 -0.51
CA LYS A 100 0.27 15.86 0.21
C LYS A 100 0.21 14.46 -0.37
N ALA A 101 1.32 13.74 -0.33
CA ALA A 101 1.44 12.39 -0.87
C ALA A 101 1.70 11.38 0.25
N ALA A 102 0.85 10.36 0.35
CA ALA A 102 1.11 9.17 1.16
C ALA A 102 1.09 7.92 0.26
N MET A 103 1.77 6.85 0.69
CA MET A 103 1.76 5.58 -0.03
C MET A 103 1.14 4.48 0.82
N GLN A 104 0.21 3.72 0.25
CA GLN A 104 -0.34 2.53 0.90
C GLN A 104 0.61 1.34 0.72
N LEU A 105 1.26 0.94 1.80
CA LEU A 105 2.12 -0.25 1.87
C LEU A 105 1.28 -1.47 2.19
N HIS A 106 1.51 -2.55 1.44
CA HIS A 106 0.79 -3.81 1.67
C HIS A 106 1.60 -5.05 1.29
N HIS A 107 1.06 -6.19 1.71
CA HIS A 107 1.45 -7.51 1.27
C HIS A 107 0.15 -8.33 1.09
N THR A 108 -0.03 -8.93 -0.08
CA THR A 108 -1.27 -9.64 -0.45
C THR A 108 -1.62 -10.82 0.47
N GLY A 109 -0.60 -11.51 0.98
CA GLY A 109 -0.77 -12.74 1.73
C GLY A 109 -1.41 -13.82 0.84
N ARG A 110 -2.56 -14.35 1.27
CA ARG A 110 -3.27 -15.38 0.50
C ARG A 110 -4.04 -14.88 -0.73
N GLU A 111 -4.25 -13.57 -0.92
CA GLU A 111 -5.15 -13.04 -1.95
C GLU A 111 -4.42 -12.64 -3.25
N SER A 112 -3.57 -13.55 -3.75
CA SER A 112 -2.87 -13.39 -5.03
C SER A 112 -2.90 -14.66 -5.87
N LEU A 113 -3.68 -14.64 -6.96
CA LEU A 113 -3.88 -15.80 -7.84
C LEU A 113 -2.57 -16.34 -8.42
N PHE A 114 -1.65 -15.46 -8.81
CA PHE A 114 -0.39 -15.87 -9.44
C PHE A 114 0.59 -16.46 -8.42
N LEU A 115 0.66 -15.91 -7.20
CA LEU A 115 1.48 -16.49 -6.14
C LEU A 115 0.90 -17.82 -5.67
N LEU A 116 -0.42 -17.92 -5.57
CA LEU A 116 -1.11 -19.18 -5.24
C LEU A 116 -0.82 -20.26 -6.29
N LYS A 117 -0.97 -19.94 -7.58
CA LYS A 117 -0.64 -20.88 -8.68
C LYS A 117 0.84 -21.27 -8.71
N ALA A 118 1.72 -20.36 -8.30
CA ALA A 118 3.16 -20.63 -8.22
C ALA A 118 3.59 -21.34 -6.93
N GLY A 119 2.67 -21.61 -5.99
CA GLY A 119 3.01 -22.17 -4.67
C GLY A 119 3.84 -21.23 -3.77
N LYS A 120 3.80 -19.92 -4.04
CA LYS A 120 4.58 -18.87 -3.37
C LYS A 120 3.74 -17.99 -2.43
N ALA A 121 2.43 -18.11 -2.46
CA ALA A 121 1.56 -17.34 -1.56
C ALA A 121 1.76 -17.80 -0.12
N ILE A 122 1.91 -16.83 0.79
CA ILE A 122 2.12 -17.05 2.22
C ILE A 122 1.01 -16.38 3.03
N ALA A 123 0.66 -16.96 4.17
CA ALA A 123 -0.39 -16.47 5.05
C ALA A 123 -0.14 -16.94 6.50
N PRO A 124 -0.82 -16.37 7.51
CA PRO A 124 -0.71 -16.83 8.90
C PRO A 124 -1.07 -18.31 9.09
N SER A 125 -2.02 -18.83 8.31
CA SER A 125 -2.45 -20.24 8.34
C SER A 125 -2.81 -20.74 6.94
N PRO A 126 -2.78 -22.06 6.69
CA PRO A 126 -3.07 -22.65 5.39
C PRO A 126 -4.58 -22.72 5.13
N ILE A 127 -5.27 -21.58 5.22
CA ILE A 127 -6.71 -21.45 4.97
C ILE A 127 -6.92 -21.02 3.52
N ARG A 128 -7.67 -21.85 2.79
CA ARG A 128 -8.06 -21.64 1.40
C ARG A 128 -8.62 -20.23 1.17
N SER A 129 -8.12 -19.53 0.15
CA SER A 129 -8.71 -18.26 -0.30
C SER A 129 -10.13 -18.52 -0.81
N LEU A 130 -11.10 -17.77 -0.31
CA LEU A 130 -12.48 -17.83 -0.81
C LEU A 130 -12.62 -17.21 -2.21
N VAL A 131 -11.70 -16.32 -2.57
CA VAL A 131 -11.69 -15.63 -3.86
C VAL A 131 -11.14 -16.54 -4.96
N PHE A 132 -10.00 -17.20 -4.69
CA PHE A 132 -9.26 -17.95 -5.71
C PHE A 132 -9.36 -19.47 -5.55
N GLY A 133 -9.88 -19.96 -4.42
CA GLY A 133 -10.08 -21.38 -4.19
C GLY A 133 -8.79 -22.20 -4.07
N LEU A 134 -7.64 -21.55 -3.83
CA LEU A 134 -6.33 -22.18 -3.61
C LEU A 134 -5.84 -21.89 -2.19
N THR A 135 -4.97 -22.76 -1.68
CA THR A 135 -4.48 -22.70 -0.30
C THR A 135 -3.07 -22.12 -0.26
N PRO A 136 -2.80 -21.08 0.56
CA PRO A 136 -1.45 -20.55 0.76
C PRO A 136 -0.64 -21.49 1.66
N ARG A 137 0.68 -21.26 1.71
CA ARG A 137 1.52 -21.87 2.75
C ARG A 137 1.47 -21.04 4.03
N GLU A 138 1.52 -21.72 5.17
CA GLU A 138 1.72 -21.07 6.46
C GLU A 138 3.10 -20.40 6.56
N MET A 139 3.13 -19.16 7.03
CA MET A 139 4.37 -18.43 7.29
C MET A 139 5.12 -19.04 8.47
N THR A 140 6.43 -19.14 8.34
CA THR A 140 7.34 -19.39 9.46
C THR A 140 7.55 -18.11 10.28
N ARG A 141 8.01 -18.25 11.53
CA ARG A 141 8.40 -17.08 12.35
C ARG A 141 9.41 -16.18 11.63
N GLY A 142 10.43 -16.76 10.99
CA GLY A 142 11.45 -16.00 10.27
C GLY A 142 10.87 -15.15 9.13
N GLU A 143 9.88 -15.67 8.40
CA GLU A 143 9.19 -14.93 7.34
C GLU A 143 8.30 -13.81 7.88
N ILE A 144 7.71 -14.00 9.07
CA ILE A 144 6.95 -12.95 9.74
C ILE A 144 7.89 -11.81 10.14
N GLU A 145 9.02 -12.13 10.76
CA GLU A 145 10.03 -11.16 11.15
C GLU A 145 10.64 -10.44 9.94
N GLU A 146 10.87 -11.16 8.84
CA GLU A 146 11.29 -10.60 7.55
C GLU A 146 10.26 -9.63 7.00
N THR A 147 8.99 -10.03 6.95
CA THR A 147 7.90 -9.17 6.47
C THR A 147 7.80 -7.88 7.31
N VAL A 148 7.96 -7.96 8.63
CA VAL A 148 8.00 -6.78 9.50
C VAL A 148 9.14 -5.83 9.13
N ARG A 149 10.34 -6.36 8.87
CA ARG A 149 11.49 -5.56 8.38
C ARG A 149 11.21 -4.96 7.01
N ASP A 150 10.60 -5.71 6.11
CA ASP A 150 10.26 -5.26 4.76
C ASP A 150 9.30 -4.07 4.77
N TYR A 151 8.28 -4.07 5.65
CA TYR A 151 7.42 -2.90 5.85
C TYR A 151 8.22 -1.67 6.32
N ALA A 152 9.17 -1.84 7.23
CA ALA A 152 10.00 -0.74 7.73
C ALA A 152 10.94 -0.20 6.64
N GLU A 153 11.60 -1.08 5.89
CA GLU A 153 12.50 -0.72 4.79
C GLU A 153 11.73 -0.07 3.63
N ALA A 154 10.56 -0.60 3.28
CA ALA A 154 9.66 0.01 2.30
C ALA A 154 9.26 1.43 2.74
N ALA A 155 8.85 1.62 3.99
CA ALA A 155 8.53 2.95 4.51
C ALA A 155 9.73 3.91 4.47
N SER A 156 10.94 3.42 4.75
CA SER A 156 12.19 4.17 4.61
C SER A 156 12.43 4.61 3.16
N ARG A 157 12.25 3.72 2.18
CA ARG A 157 12.37 4.04 0.74
C ARG A 157 11.33 5.04 0.28
N VAL A 158 10.08 4.90 0.74
CA VAL A 158 8.99 5.85 0.45
C VAL A 158 9.31 7.24 0.99
N LYS A 159 9.85 7.33 2.22
CA LYS A 159 10.33 8.60 2.78
C LYS A 159 11.48 9.19 1.94
N ARG A 160 12.46 8.37 1.54
CA ARG A 160 13.58 8.80 0.66
C ARG A 160 13.12 9.24 -0.74
N ALA A 161 11.98 8.73 -1.20
CA ALA A 161 11.34 9.15 -2.44
C ALA A 161 10.62 10.50 -2.30
N GLY A 162 10.38 10.99 -1.08
CA GLY A 162 9.81 12.31 -0.83
C GLY A 162 8.33 12.31 -0.49
N TYR A 163 7.73 11.17 -0.16
CA TYR A 163 6.36 11.13 0.34
C TYR A 163 6.26 11.76 1.75
N ASP A 164 5.10 12.35 2.05
CA ASP A 164 4.80 12.96 3.36
C ASP A 164 4.38 11.91 4.42
N GLY A 165 4.03 10.69 4.00
CA GLY A 165 3.64 9.62 4.90
C GLY A 165 3.46 8.25 4.23
N VAL A 166 3.17 7.26 5.06
CA VAL A 166 2.78 5.91 4.64
C VAL A 166 1.49 5.51 5.33
N GLU A 167 0.66 4.75 4.63
CA GLU A 167 -0.48 4.04 5.19
C GLU A 167 -0.17 2.54 5.19
N VAL A 168 -0.35 1.87 6.31
CA VAL A 168 -0.20 0.41 6.40
C VAL A 168 -1.56 -0.23 6.16
N LEU A 169 -1.69 -1.00 5.08
CA LEU A 169 -2.96 -1.65 4.76
C LEU A 169 -3.23 -2.83 5.70
N ALA A 170 -4.11 -2.59 6.66
CA ALA A 170 -4.66 -3.59 7.59
C ALA A 170 -6.16 -3.86 7.32
N ALA A 171 -6.58 -3.75 6.05
CA ALA A 171 -7.95 -3.98 5.61
C ALA A 171 -8.02 -4.89 4.36
N ALA A 172 -9.23 -5.07 3.82
CA ALA A 172 -9.50 -5.78 2.56
C ALA A 172 -9.08 -7.26 2.50
N GLY A 173 -8.74 -7.87 3.64
CA GLY A 173 -8.42 -9.31 3.71
C GLY A 173 -7.00 -9.64 3.27
N TYR A 174 -6.12 -8.66 3.14
CA TYR A 174 -4.69 -8.86 2.87
C TYR A 174 -3.91 -9.28 4.12
N LEU A 175 -2.59 -9.46 4.01
CA LEU A 175 -1.79 -10.20 4.99
C LEU A 175 -2.02 -9.75 6.44
N ILE A 176 -1.96 -8.46 6.74
CA ILE A 176 -2.15 -7.97 8.12
C ILE A 176 -3.56 -8.30 8.62
N THR A 177 -4.61 -8.08 7.80
CA THR A 177 -5.98 -8.50 8.17
C THR A 177 -6.08 -10.01 8.36
N GLN A 178 -5.33 -10.79 7.57
CA GLN A 178 -5.32 -12.23 7.71
C GLN A 178 -4.78 -12.63 9.09
N PHE A 179 -3.75 -11.94 9.62
CA PHE A 179 -3.25 -12.16 10.98
C PHE A 179 -4.24 -11.70 12.06
N LEU A 180 -4.94 -10.59 11.84
CA LEU A 180 -5.88 -10.04 12.83
C LEU A 180 -7.18 -10.84 12.96
N SER A 181 -7.58 -11.58 11.93
CA SER A 181 -8.88 -12.26 11.89
C SER A 181 -8.79 -13.73 12.34
N PRO A 182 -9.60 -14.18 13.32
CA PRO A 182 -9.63 -15.58 13.73
C PRO A 182 -10.21 -16.51 12.65
N LEU A 183 -10.82 -15.96 11.60
CA LEU A 183 -11.29 -16.74 10.45
C LEU A 183 -10.15 -17.16 9.53
N THR A 184 -8.97 -16.56 9.68
CA THR A 184 -7.84 -16.70 8.74
C THR A 184 -6.50 -16.95 9.43
N ASN A 185 -6.43 -16.73 10.74
CA ASN A 185 -5.29 -17.05 11.58
C ASN A 185 -5.71 -18.05 12.66
N LEU A 186 -5.24 -19.29 12.52
CA LEU A 186 -5.43 -20.40 13.47
C LEU A 186 -4.10 -20.82 14.11
N ARG A 187 -3.10 -19.94 14.09
CA ARG A 187 -1.81 -20.21 14.73
C ARG A 187 -1.99 -20.37 16.23
N THR A 188 -1.07 -21.11 16.83
CA THR A 188 -0.99 -21.36 18.28
C THR A 188 0.31 -20.84 18.89
N ASP A 189 1.13 -20.14 18.10
CA ASP A 189 2.32 -19.42 18.57
C ASP A 189 1.97 -17.98 18.93
N GLU A 190 2.95 -17.14 19.26
CA GLU A 190 2.71 -15.76 19.69
C GLU A 190 2.10 -14.83 18.61
N TYR A 191 1.93 -15.33 17.38
CA TYR A 191 1.28 -14.60 16.29
C TYR A 191 -0.17 -15.03 16.07
N GLY A 192 -0.75 -15.90 16.90
CA GLY A 192 -2.18 -16.24 16.86
C GLY A 192 -2.69 -16.90 18.13
N GLY A 193 -4.00 -17.16 18.17
CA GLY A 193 -4.68 -17.58 19.40
C GLY A 193 -5.18 -16.41 20.27
N PRO A 194 -5.75 -16.70 21.44
CA PRO A 194 -6.26 -15.70 22.39
C PRO A 194 -5.17 -14.96 23.18
#